data_AF-A0A2S8FXE3-F1
#
_entry.id   AF-A0A2S8FXE3-F1
#
_cell.length_a   1.000
_cell.length_b   1.000
_cell.length_c   1.000
_cell.angle_alpha   90.00
_cell.angle_beta   90.00
_cell.angle_gamma   90.00
#
_symmetry.space_group_name_H-M   'P 1'
#
loop_
_entity.id
_entity.type
_entity.pdbx_description
1 polymer ?
#
loop_
_entity_poly.entity_id
_entity_poly.type
_entity_poly.pdbx_seq_one_letter_code
_entity_poly.pdbx_strand_id
1 'polypeptide(L)'
;MRFSLELSLAAGLVVAFAAAALGGEEQNEPDWDKLAAAVNSPGTPSIVDKPWVTVDCCAANHSIKVLGWITQESKGELHLLEWDGTLHRFRRPQEGEQRPELPPGKFGGIDGEDIETADRSVAWGVTPGDYLARSEERLARGHVKHDYSEMINSFVLERADHADFILDAARYAHYAHVLGKREHATAWYAAALESKKDYWRHVDDPDSEKSLIAFVADKRAAGFCYSAISAGHKGESRPKLLQRWRDLAAMPDQMFRDEAREMVALYQDLIAEDEKWREPNAAERAKFTKDQWVDYWLYHLRDFDAYSDWDPAGCRLFGVFRATPSKGPDGEYRNPADELKKLGKDALPKVIEHLDDRRPTRCKGQWKWYSAEGQYLLRYGDCCQQIFEAITEHKIYRSRTTTGQPTSDNVEKQCKSAADKWWREQQGLPPAE
;
A
#
# COMPACT_ATOMS: atom_id res chain seq x y z
N MET A 1 -10.78 -50.60 13.98
CA MET A 1 -12.01 -49.79 14.16
C MET A 1 -12.16 -49.46 15.64
N ARG A 2 -11.81 -48.24 16.06
CA ARG A 2 -12.12 -47.54 17.34
C ARG A 2 -10.99 -46.53 17.65
N PHE A 3 -11.00 -45.37 16.98
CA PHE A 3 -10.15 -44.22 17.35
C PHE A 3 -10.77 -42.86 16.97
N SER A 4 -12.06 -42.80 16.63
CA SER A 4 -12.67 -41.59 16.05
C SER A 4 -13.67 -40.86 16.96
N LEU A 5 -13.68 -41.10 18.28
CA LEU A 5 -14.67 -40.50 19.19
C LEU A 5 -14.10 -39.50 20.22
N GLU A 6 -12.79 -39.43 20.46
CA GLU A 6 -12.24 -38.56 21.52
C GLU A 6 -11.84 -37.15 21.05
N LEU A 7 -11.68 -36.91 19.73
CA LEU A 7 -11.35 -35.57 19.23
C LEU A 7 -12.52 -34.57 19.32
N SER A 8 -13.78 -35.06 19.30
CA SER A 8 -14.95 -34.18 19.26
C SER A 8 -15.31 -33.55 20.61
N LEU A 9 -14.85 -34.14 21.73
CA LEU A 9 -15.11 -33.62 23.08
C LEU A 9 -14.12 -32.52 23.50
N ALA A 10 -12.89 -32.55 22.97
CA ALA A 10 -11.89 -31.52 23.25
C ALA A 10 -12.21 -30.19 22.56
N ALA A 11 -12.77 -30.21 21.34
CA ALA A 11 -13.14 -29.00 20.62
C ALA A 11 -14.31 -28.24 21.29
N GLY A 12 -15.31 -28.97 21.80
CA GLY A 12 -16.47 -28.37 22.47
C GLY A 12 -16.13 -27.69 23.81
N LEU A 13 -15.07 -28.13 24.51
CA LEU A 13 -14.68 -27.56 25.81
C LEU A 13 -13.92 -26.23 25.67
N VAL A 14 -13.19 -26.03 24.57
CA VAL A 14 -12.42 -24.79 24.32
C VAL A 14 -13.35 -23.62 24.01
N VAL A 15 -14.46 -23.86 23.29
CA VAL A 15 -15.45 -22.82 22.96
C VAL A 15 -16.15 -22.28 24.21
N ALA A 16 -16.42 -23.12 25.21
CA ALA A 16 -17.10 -22.71 26.44
C ALA A 16 -16.26 -21.80 27.35
N PHE A 17 -14.92 -21.93 27.34
CA PHE A 17 -14.05 -21.09 28.17
C PHE A 17 -13.75 -19.72 27.56
N ALA A 18 -13.75 -19.59 26.23
CA ALA A 18 -13.53 -18.29 25.57
C ALA A 18 -14.69 -17.30 25.82
N ALA A 19 -15.93 -17.79 25.99
CA ALA A 19 -17.10 -16.94 26.19
C ALA A 19 -17.20 -16.30 27.59
N ALA A 20 -16.53 -16.85 28.61
CA ALA A 20 -16.67 -16.42 30.00
C ALA A 20 -15.66 -15.33 30.44
N ALA A 21 -14.63 -15.04 29.64
CA ALA A 21 -13.52 -14.15 30.03
C ALA A 21 -13.58 -12.73 29.44
N LEU A 22 -14.62 -12.39 28.67
CA LEU A 22 -14.77 -11.08 28.00
C LEU A 22 -15.60 -10.12 28.87
N GLY A 23 -14.98 -9.55 29.91
CA GLY A 23 -15.57 -8.46 30.69
C GLY A 23 -15.26 -7.11 30.06
N GLY A 24 -16.24 -6.44 29.45
CA GLY A 24 -16.15 -5.02 29.10
C GLY A 24 -16.98 -4.55 27.91
N GLU A 25 -17.03 -5.33 26.83
CA GLU A 25 -18.02 -5.14 25.76
C GLU A 25 -19.17 -6.12 26.03
N GLU A 26 -20.40 -5.60 26.18
CA GLU A 26 -21.60 -6.44 26.22
C GLU A 26 -21.52 -7.50 25.11
N GLN A 27 -21.92 -8.73 25.43
CA GLN A 27 -22.01 -9.90 24.53
C GLN A 27 -23.01 -9.70 23.38
N ASN A 28 -22.91 -8.59 22.67
CA ASN A 28 -23.71 -8.30 21.51
C ASN A 28 -23.18 -9.19 20.38
N GLU A 29 -24.11 -9.86 19.71
CA GLU A 29 -23.81 -10.61 18.50
C GLU A 29 -23.04 -9.70 17.52
N PRO A 30 -21.97 -10.20 16.86
CA PRO A 30 -21.22 -9.39 15.91
C PRO A 30 -22.15 -8.78 14.86
N ASP A 31 -21.94 -7.50 14.53
CA ASP A 31 -22.61 -6.86 13.40
C ASP A 31 -22.00 -7.40 12.11
N TRP A 32 -22.52 -8.54 11.65
CA TRP A 32 -22.00 -9.29 10.50
C TRP A 32 -22.04 -8.49 9.20
N ASP A 33 -23.02 -7.59 9.04
CA ASP A 33 -23.14 -6.73 7.87
C ASP A 33 -22.04 -5.67 7.85
N LYS A 34 -21.76 -5.02 8.99
CA LYS A 34 -20.63 -4.09 9.09
C LYS A 34 -19.28 -4.80 8.98
N LEU A 35 -19.15 -6.01 9.54
CA LEU A 35 -17.94 -6.80 9.35
C LEU A 35 -17.74 -7.14 7.87
N ALA A 36 -18.80 -7.55 7.16
CA ALA A 36 -18.76 -7.80 5.72
C ALA A 36 -18.30 -6.55 4.95
N ALA A 37 -18.83 -5.38 5.29
CA ALA A 37 -18.43 -4.11 4.67
C ALA A 37 -16.96 -3.73 4.96
N ALA A 38 -16.44 -4.10 6.14
CA ALA A 38 -15.04 -3.87 6.49
C ALA A 38 -14.09 -4.81 5.73
N VAL A 39 -14.42 -6.10 5.60
CA VAL A 39 -13.52 -7.09 4.98
C VAL A 39 -13.62 -7.16 3.46
N ASN A 40 -14.76 -6.80 2.86
CA ASN A 40 -15.00 -6.92 1.41
C ASN A 40 -15.02 -5.58 0.69
N SER A 41 -14.63 -5.58 -0.59
CA SER A 41 -14.79 -4.41 -1.44
C SER A 41 -16.24 -4.29 -1.89
N PRO A 42 -16.73 -3.08 -2.20
CA PRO A 42 -17.96 -2.94 -2.95
C PRO A 42 -17.93 -3.79 -4.22
N GLY A 43 -18.95 -4.64 -4.41
CA GLY A 43 -19.04 -5.53 -5.57
C GLY A 43 -18.33 -6.88 -5.43
N THR A 44 -17.78 -7.23 -4.26
CA THR A 44 -17.28 -8.59 -4.01
C THR A 44 -18.37 -9.63 -4.32
N PRO A 45 -18.10 -10.64 -5.18
CA PRO A 45 -19.09 -11.65 -5.53
C PRO A 45 -19.50 -12.52 -4.34
N SER A 46 -20.72 -13.05 -4.36
CA SER A 46 -21.16 -14.04 -3.37
C SER A 46 -20.41 -15.37 -3.52
N ILE A 47 -20.08 -15.97 -2.38
CA ILE A 47 -19.42 -17.29 -2.27
C ILE A 47 -20.39 -18.43 -1.97
N VAL A 48 -21.68 -18.12 -1.77
CA VAL A 48 -22.71 -19.12 -1.46
C VAL A 48 -22.81 -20.10 -2.64
N ASP A 49 -22.78 -21.39 -2.32
CA ASP A 49 -22.80 -22.51 -3.28
C ASP A 49 -21.64 -22.51 -4.31
N LYS A 50 -20.55 -21.80 -4.02
CA LYS A 50 -19.35 -21.78 -4.87
C LYS A 50 -18.32 -22.81 -4.40
N PRO A 51 -17.65 -23.53 -5.33
CA PRO A 51 -16.62 -24.48 -4.95
C PRO A 51 -15.37 -23.73 -4.48
N TRP A 52 -14.78 -24.21 -3.39
CA TRP A 52 -13.46 -23.80 -2.94
C TRP A 52 -12.39 -24.64 -3.63
N VAL A 53 -11.37 -24.01 -4.19
CA VAL A 53 -10.31 -24.66 -4.95
C VAL A 53 -8.93 -24.11 -4.59
N THR A 54 -7.91 -24.86 -4.97
CA THR A 54 -6.54 -24.36 -5.09
C THR A 54 -6.20 -24.24 -6.57
N VAL A 55 -5.80 -23.04 -6.98
CA VAL A 55 -5.31 -22.74 -8.33
C VAL A 55 -3.79 -22.71 -8.30
N ASP A 56 -3.17 -23.49 -9.18
CA ASP A 56 -1.74 -23.44 -9.44
C ASP A 56 -1.45 -22.45 -10.58
N CYS A 57 -0.68 -21.40 -10.30
CA CYS A 57 -0.31 -20.36 -11.25
C CYS A 57 1.20 -20.08 -11.21
N CYS A 58 1.67 -19.13 -12.03
CA CYS A 58 3.10 -18.79 -12.18
C CYS A 58 3.92 -19.89 -12.90
N ALA A 59 5.25 -19.75 -12.92
CA ALA A 59 6.19 -20.63 -13.61
C ALA A 59 6.32 -22.03 -12.97
N ALA A 60 6.79 -23.02 -13.73
CA ALA A 60 6.88 -24.41 -13.29
C ALA A 60 7.90 -24.61 -12.16
N ASN A 61 9.04 -23.91 -12.24
CA ASN A 61 10.08 -23.89 -11.21
C ASN A 61 9.81 -22.88 -10.08
N HIS A 62 8.68 -22.18 -10.11
CA HIS A 62 8.22 -21.27 -9.07
C HIS A 62 6.68 -21.22 -9.00
N SER A 63 6.08 -22.36 -8.68
CA SER A 63 4.61 -22.50 -8.58
C SER A 63 4.08 -21.71 -7.39
N ILE A 64 3.03 -20.92 -7.63
CA ILE A 64 2.26 -20.24 -6.59
C ILE A 64 0.89 -20.92 -6.51
N LYS A 65 0.41 -21.16 -5.28
CA LYS A 65 -0.91 -21.72 -5.01
C LYS A 65 -1.83 -20.63 -4.46
N VAL A 66 -2.89 -20.32 -5.21
CA VAL A 66 -3.92 -19.36 -4.81
C VAL A 66 -5.16 -20.13 -4.36
N LEU A 67 -5.68 -19.85 -3.18
CA LEU A 67 -6.82 -20.58 -2.61
C LEU A 67 -8.05 -19.68 -2.53
N GLY A 68 -9.19 -20.14 -3.03
CA GLY A 68 -10.40 -19.32 -3.01
C GLY A 68 -11.64 -19.98 -3.59
N TRP A 69 -12.71 -19.20 -3.71
CA TRP A 69 -13.97 -19.63 -4.32
C TRP A 69 -13.99 -19.31 -5.80
N ILE A 70 -14.40 -20.26 -6.63
CA ILE A 70 -14.68 -19.99 -8.05
C ILE A 70 -15.99 -19.21 -8.12
N THR A 71 -15.93 -17.92 -8.45
CA THR A 71 -17.11 -17.05 -8.51
C THR A 71 -17.78 -17.11 -9.88
N GLN A 72 -16.96 -17.23 -10.93
CA GLN A 72 -17.38 -17.37 -12.33
C GLN A 72 -16.42 -18.30 -13.08
N GLU A 73 -16.95 -19.13 -13.98
CA GLU A 73 -16.15 -20.05 -14.79
C GLU A 73 -16.71 -20.15 -16.21
N SER A 74 -15.81 -20.16 -17.20
CA SER A 74 -16.10 -20.42 -18.60
C SER A 74 -15.01 -21.30 -19.23
N LYS A 75 -15.20 -21.71 -20.50
CA LYS A 75 -14.25 -22.58 -21.21
C LYS A 75 -12.82 -22.04 -21.24
N GLY A 76 -12.64 -20.71 -21.27
CA GLY A 76 -11.32 -20.08 -21.37
C GLY A 76 -10.87 -19.33 -20.12
N GLU A 77 -11.73 -19.18 -19.12
CA GLU A 77 -11.54 -18.20 -18.06
C GLU A 77 -12.11 -18.67 -16.73
N LEU A 78 -11.43 -18.31 -15.64
CA LEU A 78 -11.74 -18.64 -14.27
C LEU A 78 -11.61 -17.39 -13.39
N HIS A 79 -12.67 -17.00 -12.69
CA HIS A 79 -12.61 -15.96 -11.67
C HIS A 79 -12.57 -16.61 -10.30
N LEU A 80 -11.61 -16.21 -9.49
CA LEU A 80 -11.39 -16.74 -8.16
C LEU A 80 -11.44 -15.59 -7.16
N LEU A 81 -12.34 -15.64 -6.19
CA LEU A 81 -12.25 -14.79 -5.01
C LEU A 81 -11.36 -15.50 -4.00
N GLU A 82 -10.13 -15.01 -3.83
CA GLU A 82 -9.22 -15.48 -2.80
C GLU A 82 -9.76 -15.15 -1.40
N TRP A 83 -9.33 -15.94 -0.43
CA TRP A 83 -9.75 -15.84 0.96
C TRP A 83 -9.42 -14.49 1.62
N ASP A 84 -8.49 -13.72 1.07
CA ASP A 84 -8.17 -12.36 1.52
C ASP A 84 -9.09 -11.28 0.91
N GLY A 85 -10.03 -11.69 0.05
CA GLY A 85 -10.93 -10.81 -0.69
C GLY A 85 -10.40 -10.35 -2.05
N THR A 86 -9.20 -10.76 -2.46
CA THR A 86 -8.63 -10.45 -3.77
C THR A 86 -9.36 -11.22 -4.87
N LEU A 87 -9.86 -10.51 -5.89
CA LEU A 87 -10.47 -11.13 -7.05
C LEU A 87 -9.43 -11.34 -8.15
N HIS A 88 -9.14 -12.61 -8.45
CA HIS A 88 -8.24 -13.01 -9.52
C HIS A 88 -9.00 -13.39 -10.77
N ARG A 89 -8.46 -12.99 -11.92
CA ARG A 89 -8.94 -13.39 -13.25
C ARG A 89 -7.87 -14.23 -13.92
N PHE A 90 -8.10 -15.54 -14.00
CA PHE A 90 -7.22 -16.47 -14.66
C PHE A 90 -7.75 -16.85 -16.04
N ARG A 91 -6.86 -16.97 -17.02
CA ARG A 91 -7.12 -17.73 -18.24
C ARG A 91 -6.74 -19.20 -18.03
N ARG A 92 -7.42 -20.10 -18.75
CA ARG A 92 -6.99 -21.49 -18.85
C ARG A 92 -5.84 -21.61 -19.87
N PRO A 93 -4.90 -22.56 -19.68
CA PRO A 93 -3.87 -22.81 -20.68
C PRO A 93 -4.50 -23.25 -22.00
N GLN A 94 -3.95 -22.78 -23.10
CA GLN A 94 -4.36 -23.21 -24.44
C GLN A 94 -3.87 -24.63 -24.72
N GLU A 95 -4.49 -25.30 -25.70
CA GLU A 95 -4.05 -26.63 -26.11
C GLU A 95 -2.59 -26.58 -26.61
N GLY A 96 -1.72 -27.37 -26.00
CA GLY A 96 -0.28 -27.39 -26.29
C GLY A 96 0.53 -26.27 -25.64
N GLU A 97 -0.09 -25.36 -24.90
CA GLU A 97 0.63 -24.32 -24.16
C GLU A 97 1.45 -24.94 -23.03
N GLN A 98 2.74 -24.60 -22.98
CA GLN A 98 3.65 -25.08 -21.95
C GLN A 98 3.79 -24.06 -20.83
N ARG A 99 3.86 -24.57 -19.59
CA ARG A 99 4.12 -23.74 -18.42
C ARG A 99 5.54 -23.17 -18.51
N PRO A 100 5.73 -21.84 -18.42
CA PRO A 100 7.05 -21.24 -18.53
C PRO A 100 7.93 -21.64 -17.34
N GLU A 101 9.24 -21.61 -17.56
CA GLU A 101 10.25 -21.68 -16.51
C GLU A 101 10.94 -20.32 -16.41
N LEU A 102 11.15 -19.83 -15.19
CA LEU A 102 11.95 -18.62 -14.96
C LEU A 102 13.43 -18.96 -15.11
N PRO A 103 14.24 -18.05 -15.67
CA PRO A 103 15.66 -18.30 -15.83
C PRO A 103 16.35 -18.42 -14.47
N PRO A 104 17.43 -19.20 -14.36
CA PRO A 104 18.27 -19.18 -13.18
C PRO A 104 18.98 -17.82 -13.10
N GLY A 105 18.85 -17.17 -11.95
CA GLY A 105 19.59 -15.99 -11.58
C GLY A 105 21.08 -16.28 -11.36
N LYS A 106 21.85 -15.21 -11.18
CA LYS A 106 23.33 -15.25 -11.14
C LYS A 106 23.92 -16.21 -10.09
N PHE A 107 23.16 -16.52 -9.04
CA PHE A 107 23.59 -17.38 -7.92
C PHE A 107 22.87 -18.73 -7.87
N GLY A 108 22.22 -19.15 -8.96
CA GLY A 108 21.54 -20.44 -9.08
C GLY A 108 20.14 -20.49 -8.44
N GLY A 109 19.68 -19.40 -7.83
CA GLY A 109 18.26 -19.18 -7.50
C GLY A 109 17.49 -18.62 -8.68
N ILE A 110 16.24 -18.19 -8.49
CA ILE A 110 15.49 -17.38 -9.45
C ILE A 110 15.60 -15.93 -8.98
N ASP A 111 15.89 -15.00 -9.89
CA ASP A 111 15.99 -13.58 -9.51
C ASP A 111 14.61 -13.05 -9.08
N GLY A 112 14.60 -12.21 -8.04
CA GLY A 112 13.35 -11.69 -7.47
C GLY A 112 12.52 -10.89 -8.48
N GLU A 113 13.17 -10.16 -9.39
CA GLU A 113 12.52 -9.42 -10.47
C GLU A 113 11.79 -10.35 -11.44
N ASP A 114 12.36 -11.51 -11.76
CA ASP A 114 11.71 -12.53 -12.59
C ASP A 114 10.46 -13.10 -11.87
N ILE A 115 10.54 -13.31 -10.55
CA ILE A 115 9.38 -13.76 -9.75
C ILE A 115 8.29 -12.69 -9.69
N GLU A 116 8.66 -11.43 -9.54
CA GLU A 116 7.72 -10.30 -9.48
C GLU A 116 7.00 -10.08 -10.82
N THR A 117 7.70 -10.29 -11.94
CA THR A 117 7.17 -10.06 -13.30
C THR A 117 6.59 -11.32 -13.96
N ALA A 118 6.73 -12.49 -13.33
CA ALA A 118 6.19 -13.74 -13.84
C ALA A 118 4.67 -13.67 -14.09
N ASP A 119 4.22 -14.28 -15.19
CA ASP A 119 2.80 -14.35 -15.53
C ASP A 119 2.04 -15.24 -14.52
N ARG A 120 1.24 -14.58 -13.68
CA ARG A 120 0.33 -15.23 -12.71
C ARG A 120 -1.08 -15.37 -13.24
N SER A 121 -1.36 -14.97 -14.47
CA SER A 121 -2.71 -14.95 -15.05
C SER A 121 -3.19 -16.30 -15.57
N VAL A 122 -2.37 -17.36 -15.52
CA VAL A 122 -2.74 -18.70 -16.03
C VAL A 122 -3.00 -19.67 -14.89
N ALA A 123 -4.17 -20.31 -14.91
CA ALA A 123 -4.51 -21.41 -14.02
C ALA A 123 -4.00 -22.74 -14.62
N TRP A 124 -2.74 -23.07 -14.36
CA TRP A 124 -2.09 -24.31 -14.84
C TRP A 124 -2.71 -25.57 -14.24
N GLY A 125 -3.30 -25.46 -13.05
CA GLY A 125 -4.04 -26.55 -12.40
C GLY A 125 -5.10 -26.00 -11.46
N VAL A 126 -6.21 -26.72 -11.34
CA VAL A 126 -7.29 -26.42 -10.39
C VAL A 126 -7.62 -27.70 -9.65
N THR A 127 -7.43 -27.70 -8.33
CA THR A 127 -7.76 -28.86 -7.49
C THR A 127 -8.86 -28.50 -6.49
N PRO A 128 -9.87 -29.37 -6.28
CA PRO A 128 -10.84 -29.17 -5.22
C PRO A 128 -10.16 -28.99 -3.86
N GLY A 129 -10.68 -28.08 -3.04
CA GLY A 129 -10.23 -27.90 -1.66
C GLY A 129 -11.42 -27.85 -0.70
N ASP A 130 -11.11 -27.76 0.60
CA ASP A 130 -12.09 -27.66 1.67
C ASP A 130 -11.77 -26.43 2.53
N TYR A 131 -12.58 -25.38 2.36
CA TYR A 131 -12.45 -24.15 3.13
C TYR A 131 -12.61 -24.40 4.64
N LEU A 132 -13.60 -25.20 5.02
CA LEU A 132 -13.94 -25.38 6.44
C LEU A 132 -12.86 -26.18 7.13
N ALA A 133 -12.38 -27.29 6.55
CA ALA A 133 -11.29 -28.06 7.12
C ALA A 133 -10.02 -27.21 7.30
N ARG A 134 -9.66 -26.38 6.29
CA ARG A 134 -8.52 -25.46 6.38
C ARG A 134 -8.72 -24.40 7.46
N SER A 135 -9.92 -23.83 7.52
CA SER A 135 -10.27 -22.80 8.50
C SER A 135 -10.27 -23.36 9.92
N GLU A 136 -10.78 -24.58 10.14
CA GLU A 136 -10.71 -25.29 11.41
C GLU A 136 -9.26 -25.58 11.83
N GLU A 137 -8.43 -26.08 10.91
CA GLU A 137 -7.01 -26.32 11.16
C GLU A 137 -6.28 -25.03 11.58
N ARG A 138 -6.54 -23.93 10.86
CA ARG A 138 -5.92 -22.62 11.16
C ARG A 138 -6.42 -22.07 12.49
N LEU A 139 -7.71 -22.20 12.80
CA LEU A 139 -8.28 -21.79 14.08
C LEU A 139 -7.67 -22.58 15.25
N ALA A 140 -7.56 -23.90 15.09
CA ALA A 140 -6.95 -24.79 16.09
C ALA A 140 -5.47 -24.48 16.34
N ARG A 141 -4.74 -24.07 15.29
CA ARG A 141 -3.35 -23.61 15.42
C ARG A 141 -3.25 -22.26 16.15
N GLY A 142 -4.28 -21.43 16.05
CA GLY A 142 -4.33 -20.10 16.64
C GLY A 142 -3.34 -19.10 16.01
N HIS A 143 -3.11 -17.99 16.70
CA HIS A 143 -2.11 -17.01 16.32
C HIS A 143 -0.70 -17.60 16.54
N VAL A 144 0.05 -17.78 15.46
CA VAL A 144 1.45 -18.23 15.54
C VAL A 144 2.29 -17.06 16.00
N LYS A 145 2.69 -17.07 17.28
CA LYS A 145 3.58 -16.04 17.83
C LYS A 145 5.01 -16.34 17.40
N HIS A 146 5.59 -15.42 16.65
CA HIS A 146 7.01 -15.44 16.33
C HIS A 146 7.80 -14.83 17.49
N ASP A 147 8.94 -15.44 17.85
CA ASP A 147 9.83 -14.88 18.86
C ASP A 147 10.73 -13.82 18.22
N TYR A 148 10.39 -12.55 18.46
CA TYR A 148 11.17 -11.41 18.00
C TYR A 148 12.07 -10.83 19.09
N SER A 149 12.22 -11.48 20.25
CA SER A 149 12.88 -10.89 21.43
C SER A 149 14.31 -10.40 21.17
N GLU A 150 15.02 -10.99 20.21
CA GLU A 150 16.38 -10.60 19.81
C GLU A 150 16.44 -9.52 18.71
N MET A 151 15.31 -9.15 18.09
CA MET A 151 15.26 -8.20 16.99
C MET A 151 15.08 -6.75 17.46
N ILE A 152 15.84 -5.84 16.86
CA ILE A 152 15.62 -4.39 17.04
C ILE A 152 14.22 -4.06 16.51
N ASN A 153 13.38 -3.46 17.36
CA ASN A 153 11.95 -3.19 17.10
C ASN A 153 11.03 -4.41 17.10
N SER A 154 11.35 -5.44 17.91
CA SER A 154 10.51 -6.63 18.14
C SER A 154 9.02 -6.31 18.29
N PHE A 155 8.70 -5.33 19.14
CA PHE A 155 7.32 -4.89 19.38
C PHE A 155 6.56 -4.44 18.12
N VAL A 156 7.25 -3.90 17.11
CA VAL A 156 6.58 -3.47 15.86
C VAL A 156 6.29 -4.68 14.96
N LEU A 157 7.17 -5.68 14.95
CA LEU A 157 6.95 -6.93 14.22
C LEU A 157 5.84 -7.75 14.88
N GLU A 158 5.86 -7.87 16.21
CA GLU A 158 4.77 -8.47 17.00
C GLU A 158 3.43 -7.78 16.69
N ARG A 159 3.42 -6.45 16.69
CA ARG A 159 2.22 -5.66 16.36
C ARG A 159 1.74 -5.88 14.93
N ALA A 160 2.65 -6.04 13.96
CA ALA A 160 2.30 -6.35 12.58
C ALA A 160 1.66 -7.76 12.47
N ASP A 161 2.28 -8.77 13.09
CA ASP A 161 1.75 -10.14 13.12
C ASP A 161 0.35 -10.20 13.74
N HIS A 162 0.15 -9.47 14.85
CA HIS A 162 -1.17 -9.35 15.46
C HIS A 162 -2.18 -8.71 14.51
N ALA A 163 -1.82 -7.63 13.81
CA ALA A 163 -2.71 -6.96 12.86
C ALA A 163 -3.12 -7.89 11.71
N ASP A 164 -2.15 -8.63 11.14
CA ASP A 164 -2.39 -9.58 10.07
C ASP A 164 -3.30 -10.72 10.54
N PHE A 165 -3.04 -11.30 11.71
CA PHE A 165 -3.90 -12.33 12.28
C PHE A 165 -5.32 -11.83 12.55
N ILE A 166 -5.47 -10.59 13.06
CA ILE A 166 -6.79 -10.00 13.31
C ILE A 166 -7.57 -9.86 12.00
N LEU A 167 -6.94 -9.33 10.94
CA LEU A 167 -7.55 -9.22 9.61
C LEU A 167 -7.99 -10.59 9.06
N ASP A 168 -7.11 -11.58 9.16
CA ASP A 168 -7.38 -12.94 8.70
C ASP A 168 -8.53 -13.57 9.47
N ALA A 169 -8.51 -13.48 10.79
CA ALA A 169 -9.55 -14.01 11.66
C ALA A 169 -10.90 -13.34 11.36
N ALA A 170 -10.93 -12.03 11.12
CA ALA A 170 -12.16 -11.31 10.74
C ALA A 170 -12.72 -11.79 9.40
N ARG A 171 -11.85 -12.05 8.40
CA ARG A 171 -12.25 -12.63 7.11
C ARG A 171 -12.79 -14.05 7.27
N TYR A 172 -12.10 -14.91 8.01
CA TYR A 172 -12.58 -16.27 8.30
C TYR A 172 -13.94 -16.26 9.00
N ALA A 173 -14.12 -15.35 9.97
CA ALA A 173 -15.39 -15.14 10.65
C ALA A 173 -16.50 -14.77 9.66
N HIS A 174 -16.26 -13.77 8.82
CA HIS A 174 -17.21 -13.33 7.80
C HIS A 174 -17.61 -14.46 6.84
N TYR A 175 -16.64 -15.15 6.23
CA TYR A 175 -16.97 -16.19 5.25
C TYR A 175 -17.60 -17.43 5.89
N ALA A 176 -17.20 -17.80 7.11
CA ALA A 176 -17.89 -18.85 7.87
C ALA A 176 -19.36 -18.46 8.13
N HIS A 177 -19.63 -17.19 8.45
CA HIS A 177 -20.99 -16.68 8.63
C HIS A 177 -21.81 -16.78 7.34
N VAL A 178 -21.26 -16.32 6.20
CA VAL A 178 -21.90 -16.40 4.87
C VAL A 178 -22.23 -17.84 4.48
N LEU A 179 -21.38 -18.81 4.86
CA LEU A 179 -21.60 -20.24 4.63
C LEU A 179 -22.53 -20.91 5.67
N GLY A 180 -23.18 -20.12 6.54
CA GLY A 180 -24.12 -20.61 7.55
C GLY A 180 -23.46 -21.35 8.73
N LYS A 181 -22.14 -21.25 8.89
CA LYS A 181 -21.37 -21.90 9.97
C LYS A 181 -21.21 -20.96 11.17
N ARG A 182 -22.33 -20.66 11.85
CA ARG A 182 -22.42 -19.65 12.92
C ARG A 182 -21.43 -19.86 14.06
N GLU A 183 -21.34 -21.07 14.61
CA GLU A 183 -20.42 -21.35 15.73
C GLU A 183 -18.96 -21.11 15.35
N HIS A 184 -18.57 -21.56 14.15
CA HIS A 184 -17.23 -21.37 13.60
C HIS A 184 -16.92 -19.89 13.35
N ALA A 185 -17.91 -19.14 12.83
CA ALA A 185 -17.79 -17.69 12.64
C ALA A 185 -17.56 -16.95 13.96
N THR A 186 -18.35 -17.28 14.99
CA THR A 186 -18.21 -16.70 16.33
C THR A 186 -16.85 -17.01 16.95
N ALA A 187 -16.34 -18.24 16.77
CA ALA A 187 -15.03 -18.64 17.28
C ALA A 187 -13.89 -17.82 16.64
N TRP A 188 -13.94 -17.59 15.33
CA TRP A 188 -12.99 -16.71 14.64
C TRP A 188 -13.10 -15.25 15.07
N TYR A 189 -14.31 -14.74 15.24
CA TYR A 189 -14.52 -13.37 15.72
C TYR A 189 -13.93 -13.19 17.13
N ALA A 190 -14.13 -14.16 18.02
CA ALA A 190 -13.53 -14.15 19.35
C ALA A 190 -11.99 -14.22 19.31
N ALA A 191 -11.41 -15.03 18.42
CA ALA A 191 -9.97 -15.08 18.22
C ALA A 191 -9.40 -13.74 17.73
N ALA A 192 -10.12 -13.05 16.83
CA ALA A 192 -9.76 -11.71 16.38
C ALA A 192 -9.79 -10.69 17.54
N LEU A 193 -10.83 -10.71 18.37
CA LEU A 193 -10.92 -9.84 19.56
C LEU A 193 -9.79 -10.08 20.56
N GLU A 194 -9.43 -11.34 20.81
CA GLU A 194 -8.35 -11.66 21.74
C GLU A 194 -7.00 -11.16 21.21
N SER A 195 -6.70 -11.39 19.93
CA SER A 195 -5.48 -10.86 19.31
C SER A 195 -5.45 -9.33 19.28
N LYS A 196 -6.62 -8.68 19.14
CA LYS A 196 -6.75 -7.22 19.21
C LYS A 196 -6.32 -6.67 20.58
N LYS A 197 -6.64 -7.36 21.68
CA LYS A 197 -6.16 -6.95 23.02
C LYS A 197 -4.64 -7.00 23.11
N ASP A 198 -4.03 -8.08 22.60
CA ASP A 198 -2.58 -8.20 22.55
C ASP A 198 -1.95 -7.09 21.68
N TYR A 199 -2.53 -6.79 20.51
CA TYR A 199 -2.10 -5.66 19.65
C TYR A 199 -2.03 -4.34 20.42
N TRP A 200 -3.08 -4.00 21.19
CA TRP A 200 -3.17 -2.72 21.89
C TRP A 200 -2.26 -2.61 23.12
N ARG A 201 -1.72 -3.72 23.65
CA ARG A 201 -0.69 -3.65 24.71
C ARG A 201 0.60 -2.95 24.26
N HIS A 202 0.81 -2.84 22.95
CA HIS A 202 1.99 -2.21 22.36
C HIS A 202 1.72 -0.78 21.84
N VAL A 203 0.55 -0.20 22.15
CA VAL A 203 0.21 1.16 21.73
C VAL A 203 0.04 2.05 22.96
N ASP A 204 0.75 3.19 22.96
CA ASP A 204 0.82 4.09 24.11
C ASP A 204 -0.48 4.86 24.40
N ASP A 205 -1.49 4.77 23.52
CA ASP A 205 -2.77 5.46 23.63
C ASP A 205 -3.94 4.46 23.70
N PRO A 206 -4.35 4.03 24.91
CA PRO A 206 -5.46 3.09 25.09
C PRO A 206 -6.82 3.70 24.72
N ASP A 207 -6.98 5.03 24.77
CA ASP A 207 -8.22 5.72 24.38
C ASP A 207 -8.44 5.69 22.86
N SER A 208 -7.40 5.30 22.10
CA SER A 208 -7.47 5.04 20.66
C SER A 208 -7.98 3.63 20.31
N GLU A 209 -8.34 2.79 21.29
CA GLU A 209 -8.86 1.45 21.02
C GLU A 209 -10.15 1.53 20.19
N LYS A 210 -10.06 1.01 18.98
CA LYS A 210 -11.19 0.93 18.05
C LYS A 210 -11.97 -0.37 18.25
N SER A 211 -13.23 -0.35 17.86
CA SER A 211 -14.00 -1.59 17.67
C SER A 211 -13.27 -2.49 16.65
N LEU A 212 -13.47 -3.80 16.74
CA LEU A 212 -12.83 -4.74 15.81
C LEU A 212 -13.14 -4.39 14.34
N ILE A 213 -14.38 -4.01 14.05
CA ILE A 213 -14.82 -3.63 12.70
C ILE A 213 -14.04 -2.41 12.18
N ALA A 214 -13.92 -1.35 13.00
CA ALA A 214 -13.18 -0.16 12.60
C ALA A 214 -11.68 -0.44 12.45
N PHE A 215 -11.11 -1.26 13.34
CA PHE A 215 -9.72 -1.72 13.22
C PHE A 215 -9.48 -2.47 11.89
N VAL A 216 -10.36 -3.41 11.55
CA VAL A 216 -10.27 -4.19 10.32
C VAL A 216 -10.40 -3.28 9.09
N ALA A 217 -11.36 -2.36 9.10
CA ALA A 217 -11.54 -1.38 8.02
C ALA A 217 -10.27 -0.52 7.82
N ASP A 218 -9.68 -0.01 8.90
CA ASP A 218 -8.47 0.80 8.86
C ASP A 218 -7.25 0.02 8.36
N LYS A 219 -7.02 -1.19 8.88
CA LYS A 219 -5.86 -2.00 8.48
C LYS A 219 -5.95 -2.43 7.02
N ARG A 220 -7.16 -2.76 6.56
CA ARG A 220 -7.39 -3.03 5.15
C ARG A 220 -7.15 -1.78 4.31
N ALA A 221 -7.69 -0.63 4.71
CA ALA A 221 -7.47 0.65 4.03
C ALA A 221 -5.98 1.02 3.97
N ALA A 222 -5.21 0.75 5.03
CA ALA A 222 -3.76 0.93 5.05
C ALA A 222 -3.07 0.08 3.99
N GLY A 223 -3.47 -1.19 3.83
CA GLY A 223 -2.97 -2.07 2.76
C GLY A 223 -3.26 -1.53 1.36
N PHE A 224 -4.47 -0.99 1.11
CA PHE A 224 -4.81 -0.35 -0.16
C PHE A 224 -4.01 0.93 -0.40
N CYS A 225 -3.85 1.77 0.62
CA CYS A 225 -3.05 2.99 0.57
C CYS A 225 -1.58 2.66 0.23
N TYR A 226 -0.98 1.71 0.96
CA TYR A 226 0.36 1.20 0.68
C TYR A 226 0.49 0.66 -0.74
N SER A 227 -0.48 -0.14 -1.20
CA SER A 227 -0.49 -0.66 -2.58
C SER A 227 -0.50 0.45 -3.62
N ALA A 228 -1.30 1.50 -3.41
CA ALA A 228 -1.35 2.65 -4.32
C ALA A 228 -0.02 3.44 -4.32
N ILE A 229 0.58 3.67 -3.16
CA ILE A 229 1.89 4.34 -3.01
C ILE A 229 3.00 3.53 -3.68
N SER A 230 3.06 2.23 -3.38
CA SER A 230 4.04 1.30 -3.94
C SER A 230 3.90 1.17 -5.46
N ALA A 231 2.68 1.12 -5.98
CA ALA A 231 2.44 1.13 -7.43
C ALA A 231 2.90 2.45 -8.08
N GLY A 232 2.68 3.60 -7.41
CA GLY A 232 3.14 4.90 -7.89
C GLY A 232 4.66 4.98 -8.02
N HIS A 233 5.35 4.53 -6.96
CA HIS A 233 6.80 4.36 -6.92
C HIS A 233 7.29 3.43 -8.05
N LYS A 234 6.65 2.26 -8.24
CA LYS A 234 6.98 1.29 -9.30
C LYS A 234 6.56 1.70 -10.73
N GLY A 235 6.29 2.97 -10.99
CA GLY A 235 6.06 3.43 -12.36
C GLY A 235 4.63 3.23 -12.90
N GLU A 236 3.64 2.82 -12.09
CA GLU A 236 2.27 2.60 -12.56
C GLU A 236 1.69 3.89 -13.20
N SER A 237 0.86 3.71 -14.23
CA SER A 237 0.21 4.83 -14.93
C SER A 237 -0.75 5.60 -14.01
N ARG A 238 -0.81 6.93 -14.15
CA ARG A 238 -1.71 7.79 -13.37
C ARG A 238 -3.20 7.39 -13.45
N PRO A 239 -3.76 6.99 -14.61
CA PRO A 239 -5.16 6.52 -14.66
C PRO A 239 -5.45 5.31 -13.77
N LYS A 240 -4.50 4.35 -13.67
CA LYS A 240 -4.64 3.21 -12.77
C LYS A 240 -4.47 3.60 -11.30
N LEU A 241 -3.55 4.51 -10.99
CA LEU A 241 -3.39 5.05 -9.64
C LEU A 241 -4.65 5.79 -9.18
N LEU A 242 -5.23 6.62 -10.05
CA LEU A 242 -6.52 7.27 -9.83
C LEU A 242 -7.62 6.25 -9.49
N GLN A 243 -7.68 5.12 -10.21
CA GLN A 243 -8.65 4.08 -9.90
C GLN A 243 -8.41 3.47 -8.51
N ARG A 244 -7.16 3.15 -8.14
CA ARG A 244 -6.83 2.62 -6.80
C ARG A 244 -7.26 3.59 -5.68
N TRP A 245 -7.04 4.89 -5.87
CA TRP A 245 -7.47 5.91 -4.90
C TRP A 245 -8.98 6.07 -4.84
N ARG A 246 -9.70 5.91 -5.98
CA ARG A 246 -11.17 5.85 -5.98
C ARG A 246 -11.69 4.65 -5.23
N ASP A 247 -11.08 3.48 -5.42
CA ASP A 247 -11.46 2.25 -4.72
C ASP A 247 -11.28 2.43 -3.20
N LEU A 248 -10.14 2.99 -2.77
CA LEU A 248 -9.90 3.32 -1.36
C LEU A 248 -10.88 4.38 -0.81
N ALA A 249 -11.17 5.43 -1.58
CA ALA A 249 -12.11 6.49 -1.18
C ALA A 249 -13.57 5.98 -1.07
N ALA A 250 -13.90 4.91 -1.79
CA ALA A 250 -15.20 4.25 -1.74
C ALA A 250 -15.34 3.29 -0.55
N MET A 251 -14.24 2.93 0.13
CA MET A 251 -14.31 2.08 1.32
C MET A 251 -15.04 2.80 2.46
N PRO A 252 -16.00 2.13 3.13
CA PRO A 252 -16.69 2.70 4.28
C PRO A 252 -15.76 2.79 5.49
N ASP A 253 -16.08 3.75 6.36
CA ASP A 253 -15.56 3.99 7.70
C ASP A 253 -14.09 3.61 7.96
N GLN A 254 -13.17 4.36 7.33
CA GLN A 254 -11.73 4.14 7.40
C GLN A 254 -10.95 5.47 7.52
N MET A 255 -9.77 5.42 8.13
CA MET A 255 -8.97 6.60 8.53
C MET A 255 -8.32 7.41 7.40
N PHE A 256 -8.10 6.83 6.22
CA PHE A 256 -7.56 7.45 5.02
C PHE A 256 -8.63 8.03 4.08
N ARG A 257 -9.90 8.13 4.50
CA ARG A 257 -11.00 8.57 3.62
C ARG A 257 -10.74 9.92 2.99
N ASP A 258 -10.33 10.89 3.81
CA ASP A 258 -10.14 12.27 3.34
C ASP A 258 -8.89 12.39 2.48
N GLU A 259 -7.78 11.73 2.88
CA GLU A 259 -6.58 11.63 2.05
C GLU A 259 -6.90 10.97 0.71
N ALA A 260 -7.62 9.86 0.67
CA ALA A 260 -7.95 9.17 -0.57
C ALA A 260 -8.79 10.06 -1.50
N ARG A 261 -9.74 10.84 -0.97
CA ARG A 261 -10.52 11.81 -1.75
C ARG A 261 -9.65 12.94 -2.30
N GLU A 262 -8.72 13.44 -1.50
CA GLU A 262 -7.74 14.42 -1.94
C GLU A 262 -6.88 13.84 -3.08
N MET A 263 -6.36 12.62 -2.91
CA MET A 263 -5.55 11.95 -3.92
C MET A 263 -6.31 11.75 -5.24
N VAL A 264 -7.60 11.44 -5.20
CA VAL A 264 -8.43 11.35 -6.40
C VAL A 264 -8.41 12.68 -7.17
N ALA A 265 -8.63 13.81 -6.49
CA ALA A 265 -8.59 15.13 -7.12
C ALA A 265 -7.21 15.46 -7.69
N LEU A 266 -6.15 15.24 -6.92
CA LEU A 266 -4.77 15.52 -7.33
C LEU A 266 -4.33 14.69 -8.54
N TYR A 267 -4.71 13.41 -8.61
CA TYR A 267 -4.41 12.58 -9.78
C TYR A 267 -5.23 12.97 -11.02
N GLN A 268 -6.45 13.49 -10.85
CA GLN A 268 -7.21 14.06 -11.97
C GLN A 268 -6.50 15.29 -12.55
N ASP A 269 -5.99 16.17 -11.68
CA ASP A 269 -5.22 17.34 -12.11
C ASP A 269 -3.93 16.95 -12.85
N LEU A 270 -3.20 15.94 -12.35
CA LEU A 270 -2.00 15.42 -13.02
C LEU A 270 -2.31 14.80 -14.39
N ILE A 271 -3.43 14.09 -14.53
CA ILE A 271 -3.85 13.54 -15.83
C ILE A 271 -4.23 14.67 -16.80
N ALA A 272 -4.94 15.69 -16.33
CA ALA A 272 -5.28 16.84 -17.16
C ALA A 272 -4.03 17.65 -17.58
N GLU A 273 -2.99 17.67 -16.75
CA GLU A 273 -1.68 18.21 -17.09
C GLU A 273 -0.95 17.33 -18.13
N ASP A 274 -1.00 16.00 -17.99
CA ASP A 274 -0.44 15.06 -18.97
C ASP A 274 -1.01 15.27 -20.37
N GLU A 275 -2.32 15.44 -20.46
CA GLU A 275 -3.02 15.65 -21.74
C GLU A 275 -2.63 16.97 -22.42
N LYS A 276 -2.27 17.98 -21.64
CA LYS A 276 -1.83 19.30 -22.13
C LYS A 276 -0.35 19.33 -22.46
N TRP A 277 0.45 18.49 -21.81
CA TRP A 277 1.89 18.48 -22.02
C TRP A 277 2.25 17.87 -23.35
N ARG A 278 3.03 18.64 -24.11
CA ARG A 278 3.67 18.15 -25.32
C ARG A 278 5.16 18.05 -25.06
N GLU A 279 5.67 16.82 -24.99
CA GLU A 279 7.10 16.59 -24.81
C GLU A 279 7.88 17.28 -25.95
N PRO A 280 8.70 18.30 -25.64
CA PRO A 280 9.43 19.05 -26.65
C PRO A 280 10.46 18.16 -27.32
N ASN A 281 10.62 18.23 -28.64
CA ASN A 281 11.63 17.45 -29.35
C ASN A 281 13.05 18.02 -29.18
N ALA A 282 14.08 17.27 -29.61
CA ALA A 282 15.48 17.69 -29.45
C ALA A 282 15.80 19.07 -30.08
N ALA A 283 15.21 19.39 -31.23
CA ALA A 283 15.44 20.67 -31.91
C ALA A 283 14.73 21.85 -31.21
N GLU A 284 13.59 21.60 -30.58
CA GLU A 284 12.89 22.57 -29.74
C GLU A 284 13.70 22.84 -28.45
N ARG A 285 14.17 21.77 -27.79
CA ARG A 285 14.96 21.87 -26.55
C ARG A 285 16.31 22.55 -26.73
N ALA A 286 16.95 22.38 -27.88
CA ALA A 286 18.21 23.07 -28.18
C ALA A 286 18.06 24.61 -28.17
N LYS A 287 16.83 25.12 -28.26
CA LYS A 287 16.49 26.55 -28.25
C LYS A 287 15.88 27.02 -26.93
N PHE A 288 15.80 26.15 -25.93
CA PHE A 288 15.19 26.48 -24.65
C PHE A 288 15.94 27.62 -23.97
N THR A 289 15.18 28.60 -23.52
CA THR A 289 15.65 29.56 -22.52
C THR A 289 15.85 28.84 -21.19
N LYS A 290 16.53 29.49 -20.24
CA LYS A 290 16.65 28.93 -18.89
C LYS A 290 15.29 28.70 -18.24
N ASP A 291 14.36 29.63 -18.40
CA ASP A 291 13.00 29.53 -17.86
C ASP A 291 12.26 28.31 -18.44
N GLN A 292 12.38 28.05 -19.74
CA GLN A 292 11.84 26.84 -20.37
C GLN A 292 12.49 25.56 -19.85
N TRP A 293 13.79 25.58 -19.53
CA TRP A 293 14.44 24.45 -18.86
C TRP A 293 13.95 24.26 -17.42
N VAL A 294 13.64 25.33 -16.70
CA VAL A 294 13.05 25.25 -15.35
C VAL A 294 11.68 24.58 -15.43
N ASP A 295 10.79 25.07 -16.30
CA ASP A 295 9.45 24.48 -16.49
C ASP A 295 9.55 23.00 -16.92
N TYR A 296 10.49 22.67 -17.82
CA TYR A 296 10.74 21.30 -18.24
C TYR A 296 11.12 20.39 -17.07
N TRP A 297 12.10 20.76 -16.26
CA TRP A 297 12.54 19.91 -15.16
C TRP A 297 11.53 19.85 -14.01
N LEU A 298 10.77 20.93 -13.76
CA LEU A 298 9.64 20.88 -12.83
C LEU A 298 8.56 19.91 -13.32
N TYR A 299 8.21 19.94 -14.61
CA TYR A 299 7.27 18.97 -15.17
C TYR A 299 7.76 17.52 -15.01
N HIS A 300 9.06 17.25 -15.17
CA HIS A 300 9.60 15.90 -15.01
C HIS A 300 9.81 15.46 -13.55
N LEU A 301 9.74 16.38 -12.58
CA LEU A 301 9.93 16.09 -11.16
C LEU A 301 8.89 15.10 -10.60
N ARG A 302 7.64 15.13 -11.07
CA ARG A 302 6.60 14.15 -10.68
C ARG A 302 6.91 12.72 -11.07
N ASP A 303 7.67 12.51 -12.13
CA ASP A 303 8.07 11.19 -12.60
C ASP A 303 9.44 10.78 -12.06
N PHE A 304 10.12 11.67 -11.33
CA PHE A 304 11.31 11.31 -10.58
C PHE A 304 10.94 10.38 -9.43
N ASP A 305 11.66 9.28 -9.37
CA ASP A 305 11.38 8.19 -8.46
C ASP A 305 12.59 7.93 -7.55
N ALA A 306 12.61 8.65 -6.43
CA ALA A 306 13.58 8.45 -5.36
C ALA A 306 12.95 7.68 -4.19
N TYR A 307 13.78 6.90 -3.49
CA TYR A 307 13.36 6.20 -2.29
C TYR A 307 14.51 6.09 -1.29
N SER A 308 14.16 5.96 0.00
CA SER A 308 15.12 5.82 1.09
C SER A 308 15.25 4.35 1.52
N ASP A 309 16.44 3.78 1.42
CA ASP A 309 16.72 2.39 1.81
C ASP A 309 16.86 2.18 3.34
N TRP A 310 16.53 3.19 4.16
CA TRP A 310 16.77 3.17 5.61
C TRP A 310 15.49 3.37 6.43
N ASP A 311 15.46 2.78 7.62
CA ASP A 311 14.27 2.74 8.50
C ASP A 311 14.56 3.19 9.94
N PRO A 312 14.17 4.41 10.36
CA PRO A 312 13.38 5.39 9.62
C PRO A 312 14.22 6.33 8.75
N ALA A 313 13.72 6.68 7.57
CA ALA A 313 14.31 7.76 6.79
C ALA A 313 13.33 8.45 5.85
N GLY A 314 13.33 9.78 5.90
CA GLY A 314 12.65 10.58 4.88
C GLY A 314 13.25 10.36 3.49
N CYS A 315 12.41 10.49 2.47
CA CYS A 315 12.88 10.49 1.08
C CYS A 315 13.66 11.78 0.80
N ARG A 316 14.86 11.63 0.23
CA ARG A 316 15.72 12.75 -0.19
C ARG A 316 15.82 12.76 -1.71
N LEU A 317 15.83 13.93 -2.32
CA LEU A 317 16.00 14.06 -3.78
C LEU A 317 17.46 13.99 -4.23
N PHE A 318 18.38 14.29 -3.32
CA PHE A 318 19.81 14.41 -3.60
C PHE A 318 20.61 13.30 -2.91
N GLY A 319 21.64 12.80 -3.60
CA GLY A 319 22.54 11.78 -3.04
C GLY A 319 21.87 10.45 -2.74
N VAL A 320 20.81 10.12 -3.49
CA VAL A 320 20.01 8.91 -3.28
C VAL A 320 20.79 7.69 -3.78
N PHE A 321 20.83 6.64 -2.96
CA PHE A 321 21.51 5.39 -3.31
C PHE A 321 20.78 4.63 -4.43
N ARG A 322 19.45 4.75 -4.47
CA ARG A 322 18.57 4.20 -5.51
C ARG A 322 17.57 5.25 -5.96
N ALA A 323 17.68 5.67 -7.21
CA ALA A 323 16.66 6.45 -7.88
C ALA A 323 16.50 5.92 -9.30
N THR A 324 15.27 5.79 -9.76
CA THR A 324 15.01 5.61 -11.20
C THR A 324 15.05 7.01 -11.80
N PRO A 325 16.10 7.37 -12.56
CA PRO A 325 16.19 8.74 -13.04
C PRO A 325 15.17 8.95 -14.16
N SER A 326 14.87 10.20 -14.47
CA SER A 326 14.00 10.53 -15.60
C SER A 326 14.83 10.48 -16.89
N LYS A 327 14.26 9.99 -17.99
CA LYS A 327 14.94 10.08 -19.29
C LYS A 327 15.06 11.55 -19.67
N GLY A 328 16.29 12.01 -19.74
CA GLY A 328 16.67 13.32 -20.21
C GLY A 328 16.51 13.47 -21.72
N PRO A 329 16.77 14.69 -22.22
CA PRO A 329 16.50 15.07 -23.60
C PRO A 329 17.37 14.37 -24.66
N ASP A 330 18.46 13.76 -24.26
CA ASP A 330 19.35 12.92 -25.07
C ASP A 330 19.05 11.42 -24.90
N GLY A 331 18.04 11.07 -24.09
CA GLY A 331 17.76 9.71 -23.67
C GLY A 331 18.61 9.27 -22.48
N GLU A 332 19.53 10.10 -21.98
CA GLU A 332 20.31 9.81 -20.78
C GLU A 332 19.48 10.03 -19.53
N TYR A 333 19.62 9.13 -18.57
CA TYR A 333 18.91 9.21 -17.31
C TYR A 333 19.49 10.32 -16.42
N ARG A 334 18.68 11.33 -16.07
CA ARG A 334 19.06 12.47 -15.23
C ARG A 334 18.09 12.65 -14.06
N ASN A 335 18.58 13.24 -12.97
CA ASN A 335 17.78 13.64 -11.82
C ASN A 335 17.25 15.07 -12.04
N PRO A 336 15.93 15.29 -12.20
CA PRO A 336 15.37 16.63 -12.40
C PRO A 336 15.72 17.62 -11.28
N ALA A 337 15.85 17.16 -10.04
CA ALA A 337 16.25 18.00 -8.92
C ALA A 337 17.70 18.50 -9.04
N ASP A 338 18.62 17.65 -9.53
CA ASP A 338 20.00 18.05 -9.82
C ASP A 338 20.08 19.06 -10.97
N GLU A 339 19.25 18.90 -12.01
CA GLU A 339 19.19 19.83 -13.14
C GLU A 339 18.61 21.19 -12.71
N LEU A 340 17.55 21.22 -11.89
CA LEU A 340 17.02 22.44 -11.28
C LEU A 340 18.06 23.12 -10.39
N LYS A 341 18.82 22.35 -9.61
CA LYS A 341 19.92 22.87 -8.80
C LYS A 341 21.02 23.53 -9.66
N LYS A 342 21.37 22.94 -10.81
CA LYS A 342 22.36 23.51 -11.76
C LYS A 342 21.89 24.83 -12.36
N LEU A 343 20.59 25.02 -12.58
CA LEU A 343 20.01 26.29 -13.02
C LEU A 343 20.09 27.38 -11.93
N GLY A 344 20.21 26.98 -10.66
CA GLY A 344 20.52 27.88 -9.54
C GLY A 344 19.43 28.92 -9.31
N LYS A 345 19.84 30.20 -9.17
CA LYS A 345 18.91 31.30 -8.86
C LYS A 345 17.81 31.50 -9.91
N ASP A 346 18.05 31.09 -11.16
CA ASP A 346 17.06 31.20 -12.23
C ASP A 346 15.85 30.29 -12.00
N ALA A 347 16.01 29.19 -11.25
CA ALA A 347 14.92 28.27 -10.92
C ALA A 347 14.07 28.72 -9.72
N LEU A 348 14.60 29.59 -8.86
CA LEU A 348 13.97 29.91 -7.56
C LEU A 348 12.55 30.46 -7.67
N PRO A 349 12.20 31.39 -8.58
CA PRO A 349 10.83 31.90 -8.67
C PRO A 349 9.79 30.79 -8.86
N LYS A 350 10.06 29.86 -9.79
CA LYS A 350 9.16 28.74 -10.10
C LYS A 350 9.17 27.66 -9.02
N VAL A 351 10.32 27.40 -8.40
CA VAL A 351 10.42 26.50 -7.25
C VAL A 351 9.56 27.01 -6.09
N ILE A 352 9.63 28.32 -5.79
CA ILE A 352 8.83 28.94 -4.72
C ILE A 352 7.33 28.90 -5.04
N GLU A 353 6.95 29.14 -6.30
CA GLU A 353 5.56 29.05 -6.77
C GLU A 353 4.91 27.70 -6.41
N HIS A 354 5.69 26.60 -6.45
CA HIS A 354 5.23 25.24 -6.23
C HIS A 354 5.44 24.70 -4.79
N LEU A 355 5.91 25.51 -3.83
CA LEU A 355 6.19 25.03 -2.46
C LEU A 355 4.96 24.54 -1.67
N ASP A 356 3.77 24.94 -2.09
CA ASP A 356 2.48 24.52 -1.54
C ASP A 356 1.69 23.59 -2.47
N ASP A 357 2.33 23.09 -3.53
CA ASP A 357 1.70 22.16 -4.47
C ASP A 357 1.64 20.75 -3.89
N ARG A 358 0.42 20.28 -3.62
CA ARG A 358 0.15 18.99 -2.97
C ARG A 358 0.08 17.81 -3.95
N ARG A 359 0.20 18.04 -5.27
CA ARG A 359 0.20 16.97 -6.26
C ARG A 359 1.32 15.96 -5.97
N PRO A 360 1.05 14.65 -5.99
CA PRO A 360 2.04 13.63 -5.65
C PRO A 360 3.10 13.49 -6.75
N THR A 361 4.31 13.12 -6.32
CA THR A 361 5.39 12.61 -7.17
C THR A 361 5.48 11.08 -7.05
N ARG A 362 6.43 10.44 -7.73
CA ARG A 362 6.76 9.02 -7.52
C ARG A 362 7.73 8.77 -6.36
N CYS A 363 8.36 9.84 -5.84
CA CYS A 363 9.31 9.74 -4.74
C CYS A 363 8.61 9.22 -3.48
N LYS A 364 9.10 8.10 -2.95
CA LYS A 364 8.48 7.37 -1.85
C LYS A 364 9.33 7.51 -0.59
N GLY A 365 8.71 8.02 0.47
CA GLY A 365 9.27 8.00 1.82
C GLY A 365 8.61 6.94 2.69
N GLN A 366 9.29 6.56 3.77
CA GLN A 366 8.72 5.65 4.75
C GLN A 366 9.31 5.85 6.15
N TRP A 367 8.47 5.65 7.16
CA TRP A 367 8.93 5.51 8.54
C TRP A 367 9.48 4.11 8.82
N LYS A 368 8.78 3.06 8.36
CA LYS A 368 9.21 1.66 8.45
C LYS A 368 8.76 0.90 7.21
N TRP A 369 9.66 0.15 6.58
CA TRP A 369 9.39 -0.63 5.36
C TRP A 369 8.21 -1.60 5.48
N TYR A 370 7.95 -2.11 6.68
CA TYR A 370 6.92 -3.10 7.00
C TYR A 370 5.64 -2.52 7.60
N SER A 371 5.55 -1.20 7.81
CA SER A 371 4.30 -0.55 8.26
C SER A 371 3.62 0.10 7.07
N ALA A 372 2.45 -0.40 6.69
CA ALA A 372 1.65 0.14 5.60
C ALA A 372 1.27 1.62 5.84
N GLU A 373 0.99 1.99 7.09
CA GLU A 373 0.60 3.34 7.51
C GLU A 373 1.79 4.33 7.50
N GLY A 374 3.01 3.81 7.57
CA GLY A 374 4.22 4.64 7.62
C GLY A 374 4.72 5.10 6.26
N GLN A 375 3.99 4.81 5.18
CA GLN A 375 4.43 4.94 3.79
C GLN A 375 3.77 6.16 3.18
N TYR A 376 4.51 6.94 2.39
CA TYR A 376 3.98 8.15 1.77
C TYR A 376 4.71 8.48 0.46
N LEU A 377 4.04 9.25 -0.40
CA LEU A 377 4.66 9.89 -1.56
C LEU A 377 5.00 11.34 -1.21
N LEU A 378 6.19 11.81 -1.61
CA LEU A 378 6.49 13.24 -1.57
C LEU A 378 5.57 13.99 -2.52
N ARG A 379 5.15 15.18 -2.11
CA ARG A 379 4.44 16.13 -2.96
C ARG A 379 5.41 17.01 -3.73
N TYR A 380 4.91 17.69 -4.75
CA TYR A 380 5.65 18.73 -5.44
C TYR A 380 6.26 19.75 -4.48
N GLY A 381 5.47 20.23 -3.51
CA GLY A 381 5.93 21.17 -2.49
C GLY A 381 7.06 20.64 -1.63
N ASP A 382 6.99 19.36 -1.20
CA ASP A 382 8.08 18.73 -0.45
C ASP A 382 9.37 18.64 -1.29
N CYS A 383 9.22 18.34 -2.58
CA CYS A 383 10.35 18.26 -3.50
C CYS A 383 10.98 19.64 -3.76
N CYS A 384 10.15 20.64 -4.04
CA CYS A 384 10.55 22.03 -4.22
C CYS A 384 11.20 22.61 -2.97
N GLN A 385 10.76 22.21 -1.78
CA GLN A 385 11.40 22.60 -0.53
C GLN A 385 12.86 22.11 -0.50
N GLN A 386 13.11 20.84 -0.80
CA GLN A 386 14.47 20.32 -0.83
C GLN A 386 15.35 21.00 -1.89
N ILE A 387 14.79 21.28 -3.08
CA ILE A 387 15.48 21.97 -4.17
C ILE A 387 15.83 23.41 -3.77
N PHE A 388 14.89 24.14 -3.18
CA PHE A 388 15.12 25.51 -2.67
C PHE A 388 16.29 25.52 -1.68
N GLU A 389 16.27 24.65 -0.67
CA GLU A 389 17.33 24.61 0.34
C GLU A 389 18.67 24.16 -0.25
N ALA A 390 18.66 23.34 -1.30
CA ALA A 390 19.87 22.90 -1.98
C ALA A 390 20.49 23.97 -2.89
N ILE A 391 19.68 24.88 -3.45
CA ILE A 391 20.16 26.01 -4.26
C ILE A 391 20.66 27.14 -3.36
N THR A 392 19.96 27.41 -2.26
CA THR A 392 20.17 28.61 -1.44
C THR A 392 21.02 28.38 -0.21
N GLU A 393 21.17 27.12 0.22
CA GLU A 393 21.71 26.73 1.52
C GLU A 393 20.93 27.32 2.72
N HIS A 394 19.74 27.89 2.47
CA HIS A 394 18.87 28.48 3.50
C HIS A 394 17.75 27.51 3.85
N LYS A 395 17.63 27.18 5.15
CA LYS A 395 16.59 26.28 5.66
C LYS A 395 15.26 27.02 5.87
N ILE A 396 14.21 26.56 5.20
CA ILE A 396 12.84 27.08 5.34
C ILE A 396 11.93 26.11 6.11
N TYR A 397 12.38 24.87 6.28
CA TYR A 397 11.65 23.83 6.97
C TYR A 397 12.53 23.10 7.98
N ARG A 398 11.92 22.77 9.13
CA ARG A 398 12.52 21.92 10.15
C ARG A 398 11.50 20.83 10.50
N SER A 399 11.86 19.59 10.18
CA SER A 399 10.98 18.45 10.42
C SER A 399 10.64 18.26 11.90
N ARG A 400 9.38 17.97 12.19
CA ARG A 400 8.91 17.63 13.54
C ARG A 400 9.22 16.18 13.93
N THR A 401 9.44 15.31 12.94
CA THR A 401 9.74 13.88 13.14
C THR A 401 10.92 13.45 12.26
N THR A 402 11.39 12.21 12.38
CA THR A 402 12.48 11.71 11.53
C THR A 402 12.11 11.62 10.05
N THR A 403 10.82 11.55 9.74
CA THR A 403 10.29 11.38 8.38
C THR A 403 9.34 12.49 7.95
N GLY A 404 9.19 13.54 8.76
CA GLY A 404 8.26 14.63 8.49
C GLY A 404 8.66 15.44 7.26
N GLN A 405 7.65 15.85 6.50
CA GLN A 405 7.75 16.73 5.35
C GLN A 405 6.82 17.94 5.54
N PRO A 406 7.03 19.06 4.82
CA PRO A 406 6.14 20.22 4.92
C PRO A 406 4.67 19.84 4.79
N THR A 407 4.31 18.98 3.84
CA THR A 407 2.93 18.52 3.64
C THR A 407 2.41 17.68 4.81
N SER A 408 3.19 16.71 5.31
CA SER A 408 2.74 15.85 6.42
C SER A 408 2.60 16.62 7.73
N ASP A 409 3.42 17.66 7.91
CA ASP A 409 3.42 18.51 9.10
C ASP A 409 2.42 19.69 8.95
N ASN A 410 1.74 19.80 7.80
CA ASN A 410 0.79 20.85 7.42
C ASN A 410 1.39 22.28 7.54
N VAL A 411 2.62 22.46 7.06
CA VAL A 411 3.38 23.73 7.10
C VAL A 411 3.84 24.20 5.72
N GLU A 412 3.32 23.64 4.63
CA GLU A 412 3.70 23.96 3.26
C GLU A 412 3.54 25.46 2.92
N LYS A 413 2.43 26.08 3.36
CA LYS A 413 2.19 27.53 3.20
C LYS A 413 3.18 28.40 3.97
N GLN A 414 3.59 27.95 5.15
CA GLN A 414 4.59 28.65 5.98
C GLN A 414 5.96 28.59 5.31
N CYS A 415 6.31 27.43 4.76
CA CYS A 415 7.55 27.25 4.00
C CYS A 415 7.58 28.16 2.76
N LYS A 416 6.46 28.23 2.00
CA LYS A 416 6.34 29.13 0.85
C LYS A 416 6.53 30.60 1.25
N SER A 417 5.82 31.06 2.29
CA SER A 417 5.97 32.43 2.80
C SER A 417 7.39 32.75 3.26
N ALA A 418 8.06 31.81 3.94
CA ALA A 418 9.45 31.97 4.36
C ALA A 418 10.41 32.08 3.15
N ALA A 419 10.20 31.26 2.13
CA ALA A 419 10.98 31.27 0.90
C ALA A 419 10.77 32.56 0.08
N ASP A 420 9.52 33.00 -0.08
CA ASP A 420 9.16 34.25 -0.75
C ASP A 420 9.80 35.46 -0.06
N LYS A 421 9.70 35.52 1.27
CA LYS A 421 10.31 36.58 2.07
C LYS A 421 11.83 36.61 1.84
N TRP A 422 12.49 35.46 2.00
CA TRP A 422 13.93 35.36 1.80
C TRP A 422 14.33 35.81 0.38
N TRP A 423 13.59 35.36 -0.64
CA TRP A 423 13.91 35.68 -2.03
C TRP A 423 13.80 37.18 -2.33
N ARG A 424 12.75 37.83 -1.82
CA ARG A 424 12.58 39.30 -1.95
C ARG A 424 13.70 40.07 -1.26
N GLU A 425 14.11 39.63 -0.06
CA GLU A 425 15.25 40.22 0.64
C GLU A 425 16.55 40.11 -0.17
N GLN A 426 16.81 38.95 -0.80
CA GLN A 426 17.97 38.77 -1.69
C GLN A 426 17.93 39.67 -2.94
N GLN A 427 16.74 40.09 -3.37
CA GLN A 427 16.54 41.01 -4.49
C GLN A 427 16.54 42.49 -4.07
N GLY A 428 16.65 42.79 -2.76
CA GLY A 428 16.52 44.16 -2.24
C GLY A 428 15.10 44.73 -2.35
N LEU A 429 14.09 43.86 -2.49
CA LEU A 429 12.68 44.24 -2.53
C LEU A 429 12.09 44.26 -1.11
N PRO A 430 11.10 45.14 -0.84
CA PRO A 430 10.39 45.11 0.43
C PRO A 430 9.61 43.79 0.59
N PRO A 431 9.31 43.34 1.82
CA PRO A 431 8.45 42.18 2.05
C PRO A 431 7.13 42.28 1.27
N ALA A 432 6.57 41.15 0.85
CA ALA A 432 5.20 41.13 0.32
C ALA A 432 4.22 41.43 1.46
N GLU A 433 3.27 42.34 1.23
CA GLU A 433 2.21 42.67 2.19
C GLU A 433 1.21 41.52 2.37
#